data_AF-A0A1I5YUN5-F1
#
_entry.id   AF-A0A1I5YUN5-F1
#
_cell.length_a   1.000
_cell.length_b   1.000
_cell.length_c   1.000
_cell.angle_alpha   90.00
_cell.angle_beta   90.00
_cell.angle_gamma   90.00
#
_symmetry.space_group_name_H-M   'P 1'
#
loop_
_entity.id
_entity.type
_entity.pdbx_description
1 polymer ?
#
loop_
_entity_poly.entity_id
_entity_poly.type
_entity_poly.pdbx_seq_one_letter_code
_entity_poly.pdbx_strand_id
1 'polypeptide(L)'
;MVLLGRHGGCPPFSRPVVTVTAARILGMDRWPRVRRVYFVSRWREESPFSKRVVTVPDTTVLGWFRRGWKSADPEAWIAGELGGHVYRLDSIFDEAQKRNLPEPQSIDELRELLHEHLWVEGDTDFIRLGEHALTVRTDDDEVDLAYYFIDDKSAAALPERLAFLLHDTWPLPTDAAASGAVFSPGIPVRTVRLAPPGPEAVFSVCLCWESPDVHRNLNLVGAMIFPGLTLPELAARLRGTDGPGAHRWPHDARLLRALVAPGEDDISPAMERYARLGGYAPAPAGIDRPLAHEAIHGEMPAMLRSVRPDESLTRLDVHITQVARYIDGFFGFDQWFLFDTRWAATHPDLARSLLRYATYWDPYAV
;
A
#
# COMPACT_ATOMS: atom_id res chain seq x y z
N MET A 1 -3.97 -9.70 31.53
CA MET A 1 -2.58 -9.55 31.98
C MET A 1 -1.73 -10.42 31.07
N VAL A 2 -1.40 -9.89 29.89
CA VAL A 2 -0.63 -10.60 28.86
C VAL A 2 0.83 -10.25 29.12
N LEU A 3 1.65 -11.29 29.34
CA LEU A 3 3.08 -11.17 29.56
C LEU A 3 3.77 -10.81 28.24
N LEU A 4 4.15 -9.54 28.09
CA LEU A 4 5.06 -9.09 27.05
C LEU A 4 6.43 -9.71 27.30
N GLY A 5 6.79 -10.71 26.50
CA GLY A 5 8.13 -11.27 26.43
C GLY A 5 9.12 -10.22 25.94
N ARG A 6 10.27 -10.12 26.61
CA ARG A 6 11.39 -9.26 26.18
C ARG A 6 11.92 -9.76 24.84
N HIS A 7 11.60 -9.08 23.75
CA HIS A 7 12.30 -9.26 22.49
C HIS A 7 13.73 -8.71 22.61
N GLY A 8 14.71 -9.55 22.25
CA GLY A 8 16.09 -9.13 22.08
C GLY A 8 16.17 -8.07 20.99
N GLY A 9 16.75 -6.92 21.32
CA GLY A 9 16.90 -5.81 20.39
C GLY A 9 17.72 -6.24 19.17
N CYS A 10 17.09 -6.18 18.01
CA CYS A 10 17.81 -6.17 16.74
C CYS A 10 18.64 -4.86 16.69
N PRO A 11 19.92 -4.89 16.32
CA PRO A 11 20.74 -3.69 16.23
C PRO A 11 20.19 -2.75 15.14
N PRO A 12 20.33 -1.42 15.29
CA PRO A 12 19.89 -0.46 14.30
C PRO A 12 20.68 -0.65 12.99
N PHE A 13 20.02 -1.13 11.94
CA PHE A 13 20.57 -1.18 10.60
C PHE A 13 20.50 0.22 9.98
N SER A 14 21.52 1.05 10.24
CA SER A 14 21.74 2.24 9.42
C SER A 14 22.26 1.82 8.05
N ARG A 15 21.36 1.54 7.10
CA ARG A 15 21.74 1.31 5.71
C ARG A 15 21.74 2.62 4.91
N PRO A 16 22.67 2.81 3.96
CA PRO A 16 22.58 3.89 3.00
C PRO A 16 21.35 3.66 2.12
N VAL A 17 20.51 4.69 1.98
CA VAL A 17 19.46 4.74 0.97
C VAL A 17 20.13 4.64 -0.39
N VAL A 18 20.12 3.44 -0.99
CA VAL A 18 20.49 3.27 -2.39
C VAL A 18 19.33 3.85 -3.19
N THR A 19 19.47 5.12 -3.57
CA THR A 19 18.56 5.76 -4.50
C THR A 19 18.71 5.08 -5.85
N VAL A 20 17.86 4.09 -6.13
CA VAL A 20 17.68 3.60 -7.50
C VAL A 20 16.96 4.71 -8.25
N THR A 21 17.63 5.26 -9.26
CA THR A 21 17.14 6.40 -10.04
C THR A 21 15.80 6.06 -10.71
N ALA A 22 14.72 6.66 -10.20
CA ALA A 22 13.43 6.69 -10.87
C ALA A 22 13.53 7.55 -12.14
N ALA A 23 13.70 6.88 -13.27
CA ALA A 23 13.55 7.49 -14.57
C ALA A 23 12.69 6.61 -15.48
N ARG A 24 11.57 7.18 -15.91
CA ARG A 24 10.77 6.89 -17.11
C ARG A 24 9.80 5.69 -17.07
N ILE A 25 8.59 5.98 -16.60
CA ILE A 25 7.34 5.39 -17.14
C ILE A 25 6.51 6.44 -17.94
N LEU A 26 6.98 7.69 -18.05
CA LEU A 26 6.34 8.73 -18.85
C LEU A 26 7.20 9.10 -20.08
N GLY A 27 6.84 8.52 -21.24
CA GLY A 27 7.19 9.01 -22.58
C GLY A 27 8.67 8.92 -23.01
N MET A 28 9.09 7.80 -23.59
CA MET A 28 10.24 7.74 -24.53
C MET A 28 10.23 6.49 -25.42
N ASP A 29 9.97 6.67 -26.71
CA ASP A 29 9.81 5.61 -27.73
C ASP A 29 11.10 5.17 -28.46
N ARG A 30 12.31 5.36 -27.92
CA ARG A 30 13.55 5.13 -28.72
C ARG A 30 14.73 4.45 -28.04
N TRP A 31 14.51 3.55 -27.09
CA TRP A 31 15.54 2.60 -26.64
C TRP A 31 14.95 1.19 -26.59
N PRO A 32 15.68 0.13 -26.99
CA PRO A 32 15.21 -1.23 -26.78
C PRO A 32 14.98 -1.41 -25.28
N ARG A 33 13.71 -1.53 -24.88
CA ARG A 33 13.34 -1.80 -23.47
C ARG A 33 14.03 -3.10 -23.10
N VAL A 34 15.07 -3.01 -22.28
CA VAL A 34 15.64 -4.17 -21.60
C VAL A 34 14.45 -4.79 -20.87
N ARG A 35 14.09 -6.03 -21.23
CA ARG A 35 13.01 -6.75 -20.54
C ARG A 35 13.47 -7.03 -19.11
N ARG A 36 12.61 -6.74 -18.13
CA ARG A 36 12.91 -6.89 -16.72
C ARG A 36 11.80 -7.63 -15.99
N VAL A 37 12.14 -8.09 -14.79
CA VAL A 37 11.19 -8.55 -13.79
C VAL A 37 11.23 -7.56 -12.64
N TYR A 38 10.05 -7.16 -12.18
CA TYR A 38 9.85 -6.41 -10.97
C TYR A 38 9.63 -7.39 -9.82
N PHE A 39 10.42 -7.26 -8.77
CA PHE A 39 10.13 -7.81 -7.47
C PHE A 39 9.44 -6.73 -6.63
N VAL A 40 8.35 -7.09 -5.96
CA VAL A 40 7.71 -6.24 -4.95
C VAL A 40 7.56 -7.02 -3.65
N SER A 41 8.09 -6.49 -2.55
CA SER A 41 7.80 -6.93 -1.19
C SER A 41 6.83 -5.94 -0.57
N ARG A 42 5.63 -6.40 -0.20
CA ARG A 42 4.62 -5.63 0.55
C ARG A 42 4.71 -6.09 1.99
N TRP A 43 5.57 -5.42 2.75
CA TRP A 43 5.88 -5.71 4.13
C TRP A 43 6.57 -4.51 4.82
N ARG A 44 7.10 -4.72 6.04
CA ARG A 44 7.88 -3.86 6.95
C ARG A 44 9.07 -3.16 6.28
N GLU A 45 8.82 -2.40 5.25
CA GLU A 45 9.83 -1.68 4.51
C GLU A 45 9.89 -0.27 5.08
N GLU A 46 11.09 0.25 5.28
CA GLU A 46 11.36 1.65 5.66
C GLU A 46 11.01 2.65 4.53
N SER A 47 10.13 2.22 3.62
CA SER A 47 9.60 2.97 2.50
C SER A 47 8.29 3.65 2.93
N PRO A 48 8.07 4.92 2.57
CA PRO A 48 6.81 5.62 2.81
C PRO A 48 5.57 4.92 2.25
N PHE A 49 5.73 4.05 1.26
CA PHE A 49 4.65 3.23 0.70
C PHE A 49 4.48 1.85 1.34
N SER A 50 5.23 1.54 2.41
CA SER A 50 5.28 0.21 3.05
C SER A 50 5.44 -0.93 2.06
N LYS A 51 6.26 -0.70 1.02
CA LYS A 51 6.65 -1.69 0.03
C LYS A 51 8.03 -1.37 -0.54
N ARG A 52 8.73 -2.42 -0.96
CA ARG A 52 10.03 -2.38 -1.62
C ARG A 52 9.85 -2.90 -3.03
N VAL A 53 10.20 -2.07 -4.00
CA VAL A 53 10.16 -2.42 -5.42
C VAL A 53 11.61 -2.52 -5.90
N VAL A 54 11.96 -3.64 -6.49
CA VAL A 54 13.29 -3.88 -7.07
C VAL A 54 13.12 -4.39 -8.48
N THR A 55 13.99 -3.93 -9.37
CA THR A 55 14.02 -4.43 -10.74
C THR A 55 15.22 -5.34 -10.91
N VAL A 56 14.98 -6.58 -11.34
CA VAL A 56 16.02 -7.58 -11.60
C VAL A 56 16.21 -7.76 -13.12
N PRO A 57 17.41 -8.17 -13.59
CA PRO A 57 17.75 -8.16 -15.01
C PRO A 57 17.09 -9.28 -15.84
N ASP A 58 16.36 -10.20 -15.20
CA ASP A 58 15.71 -11.32 -15.87
C ASP A 58 14.54 -10.85 -16.73
N THR A 59 14.25 -11.65 -17.77
CA THR A 59 13.17 -11.36 -18.70
C THR A 59 11.88 -12.11 -18.40
N THR A 60 11.94 -13.08 -17.48
CA THR A 60 10.80 -13.92 -17.05
C THR A 60 10.98 -14.33 -15.60
N VAL A 61 9.87 -14.61 -14.91
CA VAL A 61 9.87 -15.13 -13.54
C VAL A 61 10.66 -16.45 -13.46
N LEU A 62 10.43 -17.38 -14.40
CA LEU A 62 11.19 -18.64 -14.48
C LEU A 62 12.70 -18.40 -14.62
N GLY A 63 13.11 -17.42 -15.43
CA GLY A 63 14.53 -17.07 -15.60
C GLY A 63 15.20 -16.68 -14.28
N TRP A 64 14.51 -15.89 -13.45
CA TRP A 64 15.01 -15.49 -12.14
C TRP A 64 15.18 -16.68 -11.20
N PHE A 65 14.17 -17.57 -11.10
CA PHE A 65 14.25 -18.78 -10.27
C PHE A 65 15.35 -19.74 -10.74
N ARG A 66 15.52 -19.93 -12.05
CA ARG A 66 16.61 -20.75 -12.61
C ARG A 66 17.99 -20.20 -12.25
N ARG A 67 18.15 -18.87 -12.22
CA ARG A 67 19.41 -18.26 -11.76
C ARG A 67 19.64 -18.52 -10.26
N GLY A 68 18.59 -18.37 -9.45
CA GLY A 68 18.65 -18.65 -8.01
C GLY A 68 19.00 -20.10 -7.67
N TRP A 69 18.55 -21.05 -8.48
CA TRP A 69 18.85 -22.48 -8.33
C TRP A 69 20.36 -22.80 -8.32
N LYS A 70 21.18 -21.91 -8.87
CA LYS A 70 22.64 -22.05 -8.97
C LYS A 70 23.38 -21.36 -7.81
N SER A 71 22.66 -20.65 -6.95
CA SER A 71 23.26 -20.01 -5.79
C SER A 71 23.74 -21.06 -4.80
N ALA A 72 24.93 -20.87 -4.23
CA ALA A 72 25.44 -21.67 -3.13
C ALA A 72 24.90 -21.19 -1.77
N ASP A 73 24.46 -19.94 -1.69
CA ASP A 73 23.90 -19.30 -0.50
C ASP A 73 22.61 -18.56 -0.93
N PRO A 74 21.46 -19.24 -0.89
CA PRO A 74 20.20 -18.66 -1.37
C PRO A 74 19.76 -17.43 -0.59
N GLU A 75 19.91 -17.45 0.74
CA GLU A 75 19.51 -16.34 1.62
C GLU A 75 20.31 -15.07 1.29
N ALA A 76 21.64 -15.16 1.25
CA ALA A 76 22.48 -14.01 0.93
C ALA A 76 22.27 -13.52 -0.52
N TRP A 77 22.05 -14.44 -1.46
CA TRP A 77 21.77 -14.10 -2.86
C TRP A 77 20.44 -13.34 -3.00
N ILE A 78 19.36 -13.83 -2.38
CA ILE A 78 18.06 -13.16 -2.34
C ILE A 78 18.19 -11.78 -1.71
N ALA A 79 18.87 -11.68 -0.56
CA ALA A 79 19.03 -10.40 0.13
C ALA A 79 19.82 -9.38 -0.69
N GLY A 80 20.84 -9.82 -1.43
CA GLY A 80 21.63 -8.98 -2.33
C GLY A 80 20.84 -8.53 -3.57
N GLU A 81 20.12 -9.45 -4.22
CA GLU A 81 19.37 -9.18 -5.45
C GLU A 81 18.11 -8.36 -5.20
N LEU A 82 17.41 -8.62 -4.10
CA LEU A 82 16.08 -8.06 -3.81
C LEU A 82 16.12 -6.94 -2.77
N GLY A 83 17.32 -6.47 -2.42
CA GLY A 83 17.52 -5.32 -1.54
C GLY A 83 17.24 -5.58 -0.05
N GLY A 84 17.04 -6.84 0.35
CA GLY A 84 16.78 -7.22 1.74
C GLY A 84 16.21 -8.64 1.85
N HIS A 85 16.09 -9.11 3.09
CA HIS A 85 15.46 -10.40 3.38
C HIS A 85 14.02 -10.42 2.85
N VAL A 86 13.58 -11.58 2.34
CA VAL A 86 12.22 -11.83 1.88
C VAL A 86 11.75 -13.07 2.60
N TYR A 87 10.71 -12.91 3.43
CA TYR A 87 10.25 -13.95 4.34
C TYR A 87 10.03 -15.28 3.61
N ARG A 88 10.83 -16.28 4.00
CA ARG A 88 10.76 -17.69 3.56
C ARG A 88 10.95 -17.95 2.07
N LEU A 89 11.29 -16.94 1.27
CA LEU A 89 11.51 -17.14 -0.17
C LEU A 89 12.72 -18.04 -0.46
N ASP A 90 13.69 -18.06 0.43
CA ASP A 90 14.89 -18.91 0.40
C ASP A 90 14.56 -20.41 0.49
N SER A 91 13.46 -20.77 1.15
CA SER A 91 13.10 -22.18 1.43
C SER A 91 13.05 -23.10 0.20
N ILE A 92 12.54 -22.62 -0.95
CA ILE A 92 12.50 -23.41 -2.19
C ILE A 92 13.91 -23.75 -2.69
N PHE A 93 14.84 -22.81 -2.60
CA PHE A 93 16.22 -23.02 -3.05
C PHE A 93 16.99 -23.89 -2.06
N ASP A 94 16.75 -23.71 -0.77
CA ASP A 94 17.27 -24.56 0.29
C ASP A 94 16.87 -26.02 0.11
N GLU A 95 15.57 -26.29 -0.14
CA GLU A 95 15.09 -27.64 -0.40
C GLU A 95 15.64 -28.20 -1.71
N ALA A 96 15.80 -27.36 -2.74
CA ALA A 96 16.46 -27.75 -3.99
C ALA A 96 17.88 -28.25 -3.76
N GLN A 97 18.67 -27.55 -2.93
CA GLN A 97 20.01 -27.99 -2.57
C GLN A 97 20.00 -29.26 -1.71
N LYS A 98 19.21 -29.28 -0.62
CA LYS A 98 19.14 -30.40 0.33
C LYS A 98 18.73 -31.71 -0.34
N ARG A 99 17.82 -31.64 -1.31
CA ARG A 99 17.26 -32.82 -2.00
C ARG A 99 17.85 -33.03 -3.40
N ASN A 100 18.77 -32.16 -3.83
CA ASN A 100 19.34 -32.17 -5.17
C ASN A 100 18.26 -32.15 -6.28
N LEU A 101 17.28 -31.25 -6.15
CA LEU A 101 16.17 -31.12 -7.10
C LEU A 101 16.65 -30.54 -8.42
N PRO A 102 16.12 -31.03 -9.57
CA PRO A 102 16.46 -30.46 -10.86
C PRO A 102 15.99 -29.01 -10.97
N GLU A 103 16.75 -28.19 -11.70
CA GLU A 103 16.32 -26.85 -12.08
C GLU A 103 15.03 -26.94 -12.92
N PRO A 104 13.96 -26.16 -12.60
CA PRO A 104 12.71 -26.20 -13.36
C PRO A 104 12.93 -25.84 -14.83
N GLN A 105 12.40 -26.66 -15.73
CA GLN A 105 12.51 -26.45 -17.17
C GLN A 105 11.33 -25.71 -17.80
N SER A 106 10.22 -25.64 -17.08
CA SER A 106 8.98 -25.00 -17.49
C SER A 106 8.32 -24.23 -16.34
N ILE A 107 7.34 -23.38 -16.67
CA ILE A 107 6.51 -22.70 -15.67
C ILE A 107 5.71 -23.72 -14.86
N ASP A 108 5.27 -24.82 -15.47
CA ASP A 108 4.50 -25.86 -14.79
C ASP A 108 5.37 -26.60 -13.77
N GLU A 109 6.60 -26.97 -14.13
CA GLU A 109 7.56 -27.55 -13.18
C GLU A 109 7.90 -26.57 -12.05
N LEU A 110 8.09 -25.28 -12.34
CA LEU A 110 8.31 -24.28 -11.29
C LEU A 110 7.09 -24.17 -10.36
N ARG A 111 5.86 -24.25 -10.90
CA ARG A 111 4.64 -24.23 -10.09
C ARG A 111 4.60 -25.40 -9.12
N GLU A 112 4.88 -26.61 -9.60
CA GLU A 112 4.94 -27.81 -8.77
C GLU A 112 5.97 -27.67 -7.64
N LEU A 113 7.19 -27.23 -7.98
CA LEU A 113 8.26 -27.02 -7.00
C LEU A 113 7.92 -25.93 -5.97
N LEU A 114 7.27 -24.83 -6.39
CA LEU A 114 6.82 -23.79 -5.46
C LEU A 114 5.79 -24.33 -4.47
N HIS A 115 4.77 -25.05 -4.94
CA HIS A 115 3.76 -25.60 -4.03
C HIS A 115 4.31 -26.68 -3.09
N GLU A 116 5.32 -27.44 -3.51
CA GLU A 116 5.91 -28.49 -2.68
C GLU A 116 6.97 -27.98 -1.70
N HIS A 117 7.72 -26.94 -2.07
CA HIS A 117 8.95 -26.56 -1.36
C HIS A 117 9.04 -25.10 -0.91
N LEU A 118 8.21 -24.20 -1.42
CA LEU A 118 8.15 -22.85 -0.89
C LEU A 118 7.34 -22.87 0.42
N TRP A 119 8.02 -22.58 1.52
CA TRP A 119 7.37 -22.43 2.81
C TRP A 119 6.52 -21.17 2.84
N VAL A 120 5.22 -21.36 2.98
CA VAL A 120 4.23 -20.30 3.16
C VAL A 120 3.35 -20.66 4.33
N GLU A 121 3.19 -19.71 5.25
CA GLU A 121 2.30 -19.85 6.39
C GLU A 121 0.90 -19.39 5.95
N GLY A 122 0.01 -20.35 5.75
CA GLY A 122 -1.33 -20.09 5.25
C GLY A 122 -1.92 -21.21 4.40
N ASP A 123 -2.86 -20.86 3.53
CA ASP A 123 -3.57 -21.81 2.68
C ASP A 123 -2.81 -22.06 1.36
N THR A 124 -3.08 -23.20 0.74
CA THR A 124 -2.54 -23.62 -0.57
C THR A 124 -2.76 -22.60 -1.70
N ASP A 125 -3.83 -21.80 -1.62
CA ASP A 125 -4.17 -20.74 -2.58
C ASP A 125 -3.31 -19.46 -2.46
N PHE A 126 -2.34 -19.44 -1.53
CA PHE A 126 -1.48 -18.28 -1.28
C PHE A 126 -0.30 -18.17 -2.23
N ILE A 127 0.01 -19.24 -2.98
CA ILE A 127 1.00 -19.22 -4.06
C ILE A 127 0.24 -19.29 -5.37
N ARG A 128 0.40 -18.28 -6.23
CA ARG A 128 -0.19 -18.26 -7.57
C ARG A 128 0.87 -17.93 -8.59
N LEU A 129 1.16 -18.89 -9.48
CA LEU A 129 2.09 -18.72 -10.59
C LEU A 129 1.35 -18.76 -11.93
N GLY A 130 1.29 -17.62 -12.60
CA GLY A 130 0.94 -17.47 -14.01
C GLY A 130 2.19 -17.42 -14.91
N GLU A 131 1.98 -17.24 -16.21
CA GLU A 131 3.10 -17.13 -17.18
C GLU A 131 4.01 -15.91 -16.89
N HIS A 132 3.40 -14.79 -16.49
CA HIS A 132 4.07 -13.49 -16.38
C HIS A 132 4.19 -12.97 -14.94
N ALA A 133 3.64 -13.69 -13.96
CA ALA A 133 3.66 -13.26 -12.58
C ALA A 133 3.60 -14.41 -11.58
N LEU A 134 4.34 -14.25 -10.49
CA LEU A 134 4.17 -14.99 -9.24
C LEU A 134 3.62 -14.03 -8.18
N THR A 135 2.58 -14.45 -7.48
CA THR A 135 2.08 -13.75 -6.29
C THR A 135 2.11 -14.71 -5.12
N VAL A 136 2.72 -14.29 -4.01
CA VAL A 136 2.77 -15.07 -2.78
C VAL A 136 2.22 -14.24 -1.62
N ARG A 137 1.34 -14.83 -0.82
CA ARG A 137 0.90 -14.32 0.49
C ARG A 137 1.42 -15.25 1.57
N THR A 138 1.74 -14.74 2.74
CA THR A 138 2.10 -15.54 3.92
C THR A 138 1.72 -14.78 5.19
N ASP A 139 1.47 -15.47 6.28
CA ASP A 139 1.09 -14.90 7.58
C ASP A 139 2.15 -15.30 8.62
N ASP A 140 2.95 -14.35 9.13
CA ASP A 140 4.04 -14.65 10.10
C ASP A 140 3.53 -14.54 11.55
N ASP A 141 2.31 -15.06 11.81
CA ASP A 141 1.52 -14.95 13.05
C ASP A 141 1.16 -13.53 13.54
N GLU A 142 1.91 -12.52 13.13
CA GLU A 142 1.85 -11.13 13.60
C GLU A 142 1.28 -10.18 12.55
N VAL A 143 1.51 -10.46 11.26
CA VAL A 143 1.15 -9.61 10.12
C VAL A 143 0.96 -10.43 8.86
N ASP A 144 0.05 -10.03 7.97
CA ASP A 144 0.02 -10.59 6.62
C ASP A 144 1.16 -9.97 5.77
N LEU A 145 1.85 -10.78 5.00
CA LEU A 145 2.91 -10.39 4.06
C LEU A 145 2.54 -10.83 2.66
N ALA A 146 2.98 -10.08 1.66
CA ALA A 146 2.93 -10.56 0.30
C ALA A 146 4.13 -10.10 -0.51
N TYR A 147 4.56 -10.94 -1.45
CA TYR A 147 5.57 -10.56 -2.43
C TYR A 147 5.21 -11.05 -3.82
N TYR A 148 5.75 -10.37 -4.82
CA TYR A 148 5.37 -10.51 -6.20
C TYR A 148 6.61 -10.53 -7.08
N PHE A 149 6.60 -11.38 -8.10
CA PHE A 149 7.49 -11.26 -9.26
C PHE A 149 6.62 -11.00 -10.47
N ILE A 150 6.88 -9.92 -11.21
CA ILE A 150 6.03 -9.46 -12.31
C ILE A 150 6.94 -9.11 -13.47
N ASP A 151 6.78 -9.74 -14.63
CA ASP A 151 7.56 -9.34 -15.81
C ASP A 151 6.99 -8.09 -16.50
N ASP A 152 7.81 -7.48 -17.35
CA ASP A 152 7.43 -6.28 -18.12
C ASP A 152 6.18 -6.46 -18.99
N LYS A 153 5.86 -7.67 -19.45
CA LYS A 153 4.66 -7.90 -20.27
C LYS A 153 3.42 -7.71 -19.41
N SER A 154 3.39 -8.30 -18.21
CA SER A 154 2.27 -8.12 -17.29
C SER A 154 2.15 -6.67 -16.83
N ALA A 155 3.27 -6.05 -16.45
CA ALA A 155 3.31 -4.64 -16.05
C ALA A 155 2.75 -3.70 -17.12
N ALA A 156 3.06 -3.96 -18.40
CA ALA A 156 2.56 -3.16 -19.52
C ALA A 156 1.09 -3.47 -19.90
N ALA A 157 0.64 -4.71 -19.68
CA ALA A 157 -0.71 -5.15 -20.05
C ALA A 157 -1.78 -4.72 -19.03
N LEU A 158 -1.40 -4.53 -17.76
CA LEU A 158 -2.32 -4.27 -16.66
C LEU A 158 -1.92 -3.04 -15.81
N PRO A 159 -1.67 -1.87 -16.42
CA PRO A 159 -1.23 -0.69 -15.68
C PRO A 159 -2.28 -0.25 -14.63
N GLU A 160 -3.57 -0.42 -14.90
CA GLU A 160 -4.65 -0.10 -13.97
C GLU A 160 -4.71 -1.00 -12.73
N ARG A 161 -3.94 -2.09 -12.72
CA ARG A 161 -3.78 -2.99 -11.56
C ARG A 161 -2.42 -2.80 -10.90
N LEU A 162 -1.38 -2.55 -11.68
CA LEU A 162 0.01 -2.66 -11.24
C LEU A 162 0.73 -1.31 -11.06
N ALA A 163 0.21 -0.20 -11.61
CA ALA A 163 0.92 1.08 -11.60
C ALA A 163 1.31 1.54 -10.19
N PHE A 164 0.41 1.46 -9.21
CA PHE A 164 0.75 1.81 -7.83
C PHE A 164 1.62 0.73 -7.19
N LEU A 165 1.34 -0.57 -7.39
CA LEU A 165 2.14 -1.66 -6.83
C LEU A 165 3.63 -1.54 -7.21
N LEU A 166 3.91 -1.16 -8.46
CA LEU A 166 5.25 -0.99 -9.01
C LEU A 166 5.84 0.42 -8.79
N HIS A 167 5.09 1.34 -8.19
CA HIS A 167 5.56 2.71 -7.93
C HIS A 167 6.43 2.75 -6.68
N ASP A 168 7.66 3.21 -6.82
CA ASP A 168 8.72 3.13 -5.79
C ASP A 168 9.15 4.50 -5.23
N THR A 169 8.64 5.59 -5.80
CA THR A 169 9.14 6.94 -5.53
C THR A 169 8.11 7.77 -4.79
N TRP A 170 8.44 8.22 -3.58
CA TRP A 170 7.61 9.19 -2.88
C TRP A 170 7.94 10.62 -3.32
N PRO A 171 6.94 11.52 -3.48
CA PRO A 171 5.49 11.29 -3.41
C PRO A 171 4.91 10.88 -4.78
N LEU A 172 3.62 10.48 -4.82
CA LEU A 172 2.90 10.34 -6.10
C LEU A 172 2.85 11.69 -6.86
N PRO A 173 2.69 11.68 -8.20
CA PRO A 173 2.58 12.90 -9.02
C PRO A 173 1.47 13.84 -8.56
N THR A 174 1.58 15.12 -8.91
CA THR A 174 0.71 16.19 -8.39
C THR A 174 -0.02 16.96 -9.48
N ASP A 175 0.22 16.65 -10.76
CA ASP A 175 -0.50 17.24 -11.87
C ASP A 175 -1.97 16.78 -11.89
N ALA A 176 -2.83 17.64 -12.41
CA ALA A 176 -4.27 17.42 -12.39
C ALA A 176 -4.93 18.01 -13.64
N ALA A 177 -6.02 17.38 -14.06
CA ALA A 177 -6.76 17.77 -15.24
C ALA A 177 -7.54 19.07 -14.98
N ALA A 178 -7.99 19.70 -16.06
CA ALA A 178 -8.92 20.81 -15.96
C ALA A 178 -10.28 20.36 -15.39
N SER A 179 -11.08 21.33 -14.93
CA SER A 179 -12.45 21.08 -14.47
C SER A 179 -13.29 20.35 -15.52
N GLY A 180 -14.15 19.42 -15.08
CA GLY A 180 -15.02 18.66 -15.98
C GLY A 180 -14.37 17.41 -16.58
N ALA A 181 -13.12 17.10 -16.22
CA ALA A 181 -12.53 15.79 -16.48
C ALA A 181 -13.36 14.69 -15.80
N VAL A 182 -13.35 13.49 -16.38
CA VAL A 182 -14.14 12.36 -15.89
C VAL A 182 -13.21 11.22 -15.54
N PHE A 183 -13.45 10.60 -14.40
CA PHE A 183 -12.78 9.38 -13.97
C PHE A 183 -13.82 8.35 -13.52
N SER A 184 -13.59 7.08 -13.89
CA SER A 184 -14.36 5.95 -13.38
C SER A 184 -13.42 5.00 -12.65
N PRO A 185 -13.73 4.65 -11.38
CA PRO A 185 -12.86 3.82 -10.56
C PRO A 185 -12.74 2.39 -11.11
N GLY A 186 -13.73 1.90 -11.85
CA GLY A 186 -13.71 0.56 -12.44
C GLY A 186 -13.70 -0.60 -11.41
N ILE A 187 -13.83 -0.28 -10.11
CA ILE A 187 -13.88 -1.23 -9.00
C ILE A 187 -14.92 -0.76 -7.97
N PRO A 188 -15.42 -1.66 -7.09
CA PRO A 188 -16.27 -1.27 -5.98
C PRO A 188 -15.59 -0.28 -5.03
N VAL A 189 -16.33 0.75 -4.61
CA VAL A 189 -15.88 1.75 -3.64
C VAL A 189 -17.00 2.02 -2.62
N ARG A 190 -16.61 2.24 -1.36
CA ARG A 190 -17.56 2.54 -0.26
C ARG A 190 -18.02 3.99 -0.36
N THR A 191 -19.32 4.23 -0.52
CA THR A 191 -19.84 5.60 -0.73
C THR A 191 -20.19 6.28 0.59
N VAL A 192 -19.65 7.48 0.83
CA VAL A 192 -20.06 8.38 1.92
C VAL A 192 -20.66 9.66 1.32
N ARG A 193 -21.96 9.87 1.53
CA ARG A 193 -22.68 11.00 0.92
C ARG A 193 -22.66 12.23 1.83
N LEU A 194 -21.95 13.27 1.40
CA LEU A 194 -21.90 14.59 2.07
C LEU A 194 -22.54 15.70 1.23
N ALA A 195 -22.76 15.44 -0.06
CA ALA A 195 -23.34 16.36 -1.03
C ALA A 195 -24.24 15.60 -2.01
N PRO A 196 -25.11 16.29 -2.77
CA PRO A 196 -25.79 15.70 -3.92
C PRO A 196 -24.77 15.10 -4.90
N PRO A 197 -25.06 13.96 -5.54
CA PRO A 197 -24.17 13.38 -6.54
C PRO A 197 -23.88 14.36 -7.68
N GLY A 198 -22.63 14.36 -8.15
CA GLY A 198 -22.16 15.18 -9.26
C GLY A 198 -21.05 14.47 -10.04
N PRO A 199 -20.51 15.10 -11.10
CA PRO A 199 -19.44 14.53 -11.92
C PRO A 199 -18.10 14.49 -11.18
N GLU A 200 -17.92 15.34 -10.18
CA GLU A 200 -16.75 15.37 -9.31
C GLU A 200 -16.93 14.41 -8.14
N ALA A 201 -15.83 13.84 -7.68
CA ALA A 201 -15.77 13.03 -6.48
C ALA A 201 -14.38 13.08 -5.86
N VAL A 202 -14.33 12.93 -4.54
CA VAL A 202 -13.10 12.67 -3.78
C VAL A 202 -13.02 11.19 -3.46
N PHE A 203 -11.84 10.61 -3.64
CA PHE A 203 -11.50 9.25 -3.26
C PHE A 203 -10.59 9.28 -2.04
N SER A 204 -10.77 8.31 -1.15
CA SER A 204 -9.97 8.16 0.06
C SER A 204 -9.48 6.72 0.18
N VAL A 205 -8.17 6.57 0.31
CA VAL A 205 -7.47 5.29 0.41
C VAL A 205 -6.61 5.32 1.66
N CYS A 206 -7.01 4.54 2.67
CA CYS A 206 -6.24 4.32 3.90
C CYS A 206 -5.60 2.93 3.82
N LEU A 207 -4.28 2.88 3.88
CA LEU A 207 -3.48 1.65 3.91
C LEU A 207 -2.82 1.60 5.29
N CYS A 208 -3.31 0.70 6.15
CA CYS A 208 -2.84 0.61 7.53
C CYS A 208 -2.37 -0.79 7.89
N TRP A 209 -1.49 -0.87 8.88
CA TRP A 209 -0.94 -2.15 9.39
C TRP A 209 -2.02 -3.02 10.07
N GLU A 210 -3.11 -2.43 10.56
CA GLU A 210 -4.28 -3.16 11.02
C GLU A 210 -5.50 -2.29 10.79
N SER A 211 -6.35 -2.66 9.83
CA SER A 211 -7.61 -1.97 9.63
C SER A 211 -8.57 -2.29 10.78
N PRO A 212 -9.14 -1.28 11.48
CA PRO A 212 -10.08 -1.51 12.58
C PRO A 212 -11.36 -2.26 12.17
N ASP A 213 -11.67 -2.27 10.87
CA ASP A 213 -12.87 -2.87 10.31
C ASP A 213 -12.68 -4.37 9.97
N VAL A 214 -11.45 -4.82 9.69
CA VAL A 214 -11.16 -6.20 9.22
C VAL A 214 -10.02 -6.91 9.94
N HIS A 215 -9.24 -6.21 10.78
CA HIS A 215 -8.09 -6.75 11.50
C HIS A 215 -7.05 -7.42 10.59
N ARG A 216 -6.79 -6.79 9.43
CA ARG A 216 -5.87 -7.25 8.38
C ARG A 216 -5.18 -6.05 7.72
N ASN A 217 -4.01 -6.24 7.12
CA ASN A 217 -3.24 -5.20 6.39
C ASN A 217 -3.20 -5.37 4.87
N LEU A 218 -3.45 -6.59 4.36
CA LEU A 218 -3.42 -6.86 2.92
C LEU A 218 -4.81 -6.86 2.28
N ASN A 219 -5.81 -7.41 2.98
CA ASN A 219 -7.21 -7.44 2.55
C ASN A 219 -8.00 -6.39 3.33
N LEU A 220 -7.81 -5.13 2.94
CA LEU A 220 -8.46 -3.99 3.55
C LEU A 220 -9.90 -3.87 3.05
N VAL A 221 -10.71 -3.05 3.74
CA VAL A 221 -12.14 -2.86 3.46
C VAL A 221 -12.45 -2.16 2.13
N GLY A 222 -11.43 -1.73 1.39
CA GLY A 222 -11.58 -0.98 0.16
C GLY A 222 -11.58 0.53 0.35
N ALA A 223 -11.34 1.23 -0.76
CA ALA A 223 -11.37 2.68 -0.84
C ALA A 223 -12.78 3.25 -0.59
N MET A 224 -12.84 4.53 -0.22
CA MET A 224 -14.07 5.30 -0.10
C MET A 224 -14.19 6.34 -1.21
N ILE A 225 -15.43 6.72 -1.52
CA ILE A 225 -15.77 7.82 -2.43
C ILE A 225 -16.75 8.79 -1.77
N PHE A 226 -16.49 10.09 -1.94
CA PHE A 226 -17.35 11.20 -1.57
C PHE A 226 -17.85 11.89 -2.86
N PRO A 227 -19.02 11.48 -3.40
CA PRO A 227 -19.51 12.00 -4.67
C PRO A 227 -20.00 13.45 -4.53
N GLY A 228 -19.88 14.20 -5.62
CA GLY A 228 -20.30 15.59 -5.73
C GLY A 228 -19.35 16.60 -5.09
N LEU A 229 -18.12 16.21 -4.77
CA LEU A 229 -17.12 17.05 -4.10
C LEU A 229 -15.80 17.07 -4.84
N THR A 230 -15.12 18.22 -4.77
CA THR A 230 -13.68 18.34 -5.03
C THR A 230 -12.88 18.26 -3.73
N LEU A 231 -11.57 17.96 -3.80
CA LEU A 231 -10.74 17.85 -2.60
C LEU A 231 -10.75 19.15 -1.75
N PRO A 232 -10.67 20.37 -2.34
CA PRO A 232 -10.74 21.61 -1.58
C PRO A 232 -12.06 21.85 -0.83
N GLU A 233 -13.15 21.18 -1.20
CA GLU A 233 -14.46 21.35 -0.55
C GLU A 233 -14.69 20.34 0.59
N LEU A 234 -13.83 19.31 0.69
CA LEU A 234 -14.07 18.16 1.54
C LEU A 234 -14.16 18.51 3.03
N ALA A 235 -13.21 19.30 3.54
CA ALA A 235 -13.12 19.62 4.97
C ALA A 235 -14.36 20.38 5.47
N ALA A 236 -14.75 21.42 4.74
CA ALA A 236 -15.95 22.20 5.06
C ALA A 236 -17.21 21.32 5.10
N ARG A 237 -17.32 20.32 4.21
CA ARG A 237 -18.46 19.40 4.13
C ARG A 237 -18.46 18.35 5.23
N LEU A 238 -17.31 17.79 5.57
CA LEU A 238 -17.15 16.86 6.69
C LEU A 238 -17.57 17.52 8.01
N ARG A 239 -17.10 18.75 8.23
CA ARG A 239 -17.43 19.56 9.41
C ARG A 239 -18.91 19.92 9.47
N GLY A 240 -19.48 20.38 8.36
CA GLY A 240 -20.88 20.83 8.30
C GLY A 240 -21.93 19.71 8.37
N THR A 241 -21.49 18.45 8.37
CA THR A 241 -22.39 17.31 8.49
C THR A 241 -22.52 16.91 9.95
N ASP A 242 -23.55 17.42 10.62
CA ASP A 242 -24.02 16.94 11.91
C ASP A 242 -25.34 16.19 11.73
N GLY A 243 -25.33 14.89 11.99
CA GLY A 243 -26.54 14.10 11.88
C GLY A 243 -26.37 12.69 12.42
N PRO A 244 -27.48 12.03 12.82
CA PRO A 244 -27.47 10.66 13.32
C PRO A 244 -27.02 9.66 12.24
N GLY A 245 -26.74 10.04 11.01
CA GLY A 245 -26.14 9.15 10.01
C GLY A 245 -24.61 8.99 10.18
N ALA A 246 -23.92 9.98 10.75
CA ALA A 246 -22.46 10.04 10.73
C ALA A 246 -21.78 8.93 11.55
N HIS A 247 -22.41 8.47 12.64
CA HIS A 247 -21.89 7.35 13.45
C HIS A 247 -21.90 6.01 12.69
N ARG A 248 -22.63 5.91 11.57
CA ARG A 248 -22.69 4.71 10.72
C ARG A 248 -21.71 4.77 9.56
N TRP A 249 -20.95 5.85 9.42
CA TRP A 249 -19.93 5.94 8.39
C TRP A 249 -18.80 4.95 8.67
N PRO A 250 -18.09 4.51 7.61
CA PRO A 250 -16.85 3.77 7.76
C PRO A 250 -15.88 4.45 8.73
N HIS A 251 -15.06 3.66 9.42
CA HIS A 251 -14.12 4.17 10.43
C HIS A 251 -13.26 5.32 9.88
N ASP A 252 -12.66 5.12 8.70
CA ASP A 252 -11.78 6.10 8.06
C ASP A 252 -12.49 7.45 7.79
N ALA A 253 -13.78 7.45 7.44
CA ALA A 253 -14.54 8.69 7.23
C ALA A 253 -14.84 9.42 8.55
N ARG A 254 -15.09 8.65 9.63
CA ARG A 254 -15.27 9.22 10.97
C ARG A 254 -13.96 9.78 11.50
N LEU A 255 -12.84 9.11 11.24
CA LEU A 255 -11.51 9.58 11.62
C LEU A 255 -11.16 10.84 10.85
N LEU A 256 -11.37 10.86 9.53
CA LEU A 256 -11.12 12.04 8.71
C LEU A 256 -11.95 13.24 9.18
N ARG A 257 -13.22 13.01 9.53
CA ARG A 257 -14.06 14.06 10.12
C ARG A 257 -13.50 14.54 11.46
N ALA A 258 -13.17 13.64 12.38
CA ALA A 258 -12.61 13.99 13.70
C ALA A 258 -11.30 14.79 13.61
N LEU A 259 -10.50 14.51 12.56
CA LEU A 259 -9.28 15.22 12.28
C LEU A 259 -9.53 16.67 11.90
N VAL A 260 -10.59 17.02 11.16
CA VAL A 260 -10.88 18.40 10.70
C VAL A 260 -11.24 19.29 11.89
N ALA A 261 -10.52 20.40 12.11
CA ALA A 261 -10.82 21.29 13.23
C ALA A 261 -12.01 22.24 12.90
N PRO A 262 -12.67 22.79 13.93
CA PRO A 262 -13.64 23.86 13.74
C PRO A 262 -13.04 25.04 12.95
N GLY A 263 -13.75 25.50 11.93
CA GLY A 263 -13.31 26.63 11.08
C GLY A 263 -12.34 26.27 9.95
N GLU A 264 -11.91 25.01 9.83
CA GLU A 264 -11.03 24.59 8.73
C GLU A 264 -11.79 24.24 7.45
N ASP A 265 -11.51 24.95 6.37
CA ASP A 265 -12.09 24.69 5.05
C ASP A 265 -11.14 23.90 4.14
N ASP A 266 -9.87 23.76 4.53
CA ASP A 266 -8.85 22.95 3.85
C ASP A 266 -8.64 21.63 4.60
N ILE A 267 -8.46 20.54 3.86
CA ILE A 267 -8.20 19.20 4.42
C ILE A 267 -6.74 19.04 4.88
N SER A 268 -5.85 19.87 4.36
CA SER A 268 -4.40 19.77 4.59
C SER A 268 -4.02 19.73 6.09
N PRO A 269 -4.52 20.62 6.97
CA PRO A 269 -4.22 20.55 8.40
C PRO A 269 -4.71 19.26 9.08
N ALA A 270 -5.82 18.67 8.61
CA ALA A 270 -6.33 17.39 9.11
C ALA A 270 -5.36 16.24 8.79
N MET A 271 -4.75 16.27 7.60
CA MET A 271 -3.77 15.30 7.17
C MET A 271 -2.43 15.46 7.90
N GLU A 272 -2.04 16.69 8.23
CA GLU A 272 -0.89 16.94 9.12
C GLU A 272 -1.14 16.43 10.55
N ARG A 273 -2.36 16.55 11.07
CA ARG A 273 -2.72 15.95 12.36
C ARG A 273 -2.64 14.42 12.31
N TYR A 274 -3.12 13.81 11.22
CA TYR A 274 -3.01 12.37 11.04
C TYR A 274 -1.56 11.90 11.11
N ALA A 275 -0.64 12.61 10.44
CA ALA A 275 0.80 12.33 10.51
C ALA A 275 1.39 12.40 11.94
N ARG A 276 0.73 13.11 12.85
CA ARG A 276 1.16 13.30 14.25
C ARG A 276 0.44 12.39 15.25
N LEU A 277 -0.55 11.62 14.81
CA LEU A 277 -1.22 10.68 15.70
C LEU A 277 -0.24 9.61 16.16
N GLY A 278 -0.12 9.44 17.47
CA GLY A 278 0.69 8.37 18.06
C GLY A 278 -0.07 7.04 18.11
N GLY A 279 0.68 5.96 18.32
CA GLY A 279 0.15 4.61 18.57
C GLY A 279 -0.28 3.85 17.30
N TYR A 280 -0.66 2.60 17.51
CA TYR A 280 -0.96 1.64 16.45
C TYR A 280 -2.37 1.82 15.85
N ALA A 281 -3.37 2.14 16.67
CA ALA A 281 -4.75 2.37 16.22
C ALA A 281 -5.13 3.83 16.51
N PRO A 282 -4.81 4.78 15.60
CA PRO A 282 -4.92 6.20 15.88
C PRO A 282 -6.37 6.68 15.75
N ALA A 283 -7.19 6.51 16.79
CA ALA A 283 -8.56 7.04 16.82
C ALA A 283 -8.99 7.55 18.20
N PRO A 284 -9.74 8.67 18.29
CA PRO A 284 -10.36 9.12 19.53
C PRO A 284 -11.24 8.05 20.16
N ALA A 285 -11.25 7.95 21.49
CA ALA A 285 -12.08 6.97 22.19
C ALA A 285 -13.59 7.20 21.94
N GLY A 286 -13.98 8.44 21.64
CA GLY A 286 -15.33 8.82 21.27
C GLY A 286 -15.71 8.60 19.80
N ILE A 287 -14.83 8.11 18.92
CA ILE A 287 -15.09 8.08 17.47
C ILE A 287 -16.33 7.25 17.08
N ASP A 288 -16.63 6.18 17.83
CA ASP A 288 -17.80 5.31 17.65
C ASP A 288 -19.08 5.82 18.33
N ARG A 289 -18.96 6.88 19.13
CA ARG A 289 -20.10 7.45 19.87
C ARG A 289 -20.80 8.50 19.02
N PRO A 290 -22.12 8.68 19.16
CA PRO A 290 -22.89 9.72 18.48
C PRO A 290 -22.66 11.10 19.12
N LEU A 291 -21.41 11.54 19.19
CA LEU A 291 -21.01 12.83 19.74
C LEU A 291 -21.02 13.91 18.66
N ALA A 292 -21.21 15.16 19.08
CA ALA A 292 -21.06 16.32 18.21
C ALA A 292 -19.62 16.42 17.69
N HIS A 293 -19.43 17.01 16.50
CA HIS A 293 -18.12 17.16 15.87
C HIS A 293 -17.07 17.75 16.82
N GLU A 294 -17.42 18.87 17.48
CA GLU A 294 -16.54 19.58 18.39
C GLU A 294 -16.11 18.74 19.59
N ALA A 295 -17.01 17.89 20.11
CA ALA A 295 -16.70 17.01 21.23
C ALA A 295 -15.67 15.94 20.86
N ILE A 296 -15.81 15.34 19.67
CA ILE A 296 -14.85 14.35 19.15
C ILE A 296 -13.50 15.03 18.88
N HIS A 297 -13.52 16.19 18.23
CA HIS A 297 -12.30 16.95 17.95
C HIS A 297 -11.57 17.38 19.23
N GLY A 298 -12.31 17.71 20.31
CA GLY A 298 -11.74 18.06 21.61
C GLY A 298 -10.87 16.97 22.25
N GLU A 299 -11.03 15.70 21.85
CA GLU A 299 -10.17 14.59 22.30
C GLU A 299 -8.82 14.54 21.55
N MET A 300 -8.75 15.10 20.34
CA MET A 300 -7.58 15.02 19.45
C MET A 300 -6.28 15.58 20.04
N PRO A 301 -6.25 16.76 20.72
CA PRO A 301 -5.00 17.32 21.24
C PRO A 301 -4.25 16.39 22.19
N ALA A 302 -4.97 15.56 22.95
CA ALA A 302 -4.34 14.59 23.86
C ALA A 302 -3.62 13.46 23.12
N MET A 303 -4.03 13.16 21.88
CA MET A 303 -3.52 12.07 21.06
C MET A 303 -2.35 12.46 20.15
N LEU A 304 -2.15 13.75 19.88
CA LEU A 304 -1.13 14.28 18.95
C LEU A 304 0.32 14.19 19.48
N ARG A 305 0.63 13.15 20.24
CA ARG A 305 1.95 12.86 20.82
C ARG A 305 2.66 11.78 20.02
N SER A 306 3.02 12.09 18.77
CA SER A 306 3.90 11.20 18.01
C SER A 306 5.25 11.08 18.73
N VAL A 307 5.77 9.85 18.80
CA VAL A 307 7.10 9.58 19.38
C VAL A 307 8.19 10.12 18.44
N ARG A 308 7.91 10.21 17.13
CA ARG A 308 8.85 10.67 16.09
C ARG A 308 8.11 11.36 14.93
N PRO A 309 7.57 12.57 15.13
CA PRO A 309 6.82 13.28 14.10
C PRO A 309 7.64 13.56 12.84
N ASP A 310 8.96 13.75 12.99
CA ASP A 310 9.87 14.12 11.90
C ASP A 310 10.12 12.97 10.90
N GLU A 311 9.79 11.72 11.24
CA GLU A 311 9.89 10.58 10.32
C GLU A 311 8.65 10.44 9.43
N SER A 312 7.52 11.04 9.82
CA SER A 312 6.30 11.01 9.00
C SER A 312 6.41 11.97 7.81
N LEU A 313 5.95 11.55 6.65
CA LEU A 313 5.97 12.36 5.44
C LEU A 313 4.58 12.84 5.08
N THR A 314 4.49 14.09 4.63
CA THR A 314 3.26 14.67 4.10
C THR A 314 3.54 15.31 2.75
N ARG A 315 2.58 15.19 1.83
CA ARG A 315 2.55 15.92 0.56
C ARG A 315 1.14 16.44 0.36
N LEU A 316 1.01 17.76 0.30
CA LEU A 316 -0.26 18.48 0.33
C LEU A 316 -0.36 19.28 -0.98
N ASP A 317 -1.17 18.83 -1.93
CA ASP A 317 -1.48 19.53 -3.17
C ASP A 317 -3.00 19.66 -3.36
N VAL A 318 -3.44 20.56 -4.24
CA VAL A 318 -4.85 20.94 -4.39
C VAL A 318 -5.77 19.76 -4.74
N HIS A 319 -5.28 18.82 -5.55
CA HIS A 319 -6.07 17.69 -6.08
C HIS A 319 -5.60 16.32 -5.58
N ILE A 320 -4.51 16.29 -4.80
CA ILE A 320 -4.02 15.10 -4.10
C ILE A 320 -3.34 15.48 -2.78
N THR A 321 -3.69 14.79 -1.72
CA THR A 321 -3.01 14.84 -0.42
C THR A 321 -2.58 13.44 -0.02
N GLN A 322 -1.35 13.31 0.47
CA GLN A 322 -0.73 12.03 0.79
C GLN A 322 -0.01 12.14 2.13
N VAL A 323 -0.23 11.17 3.00
CA VAL A 323 0.48 11.05 4.27
C VAL A 323 1.07 9.67 4.38
N ALA A 324 2.34 9.58 4.76
CA ALA A 324 2.96 8.37 5.27
C ALA A 324 3.26 8.61 6.76
N ARG A 325 2.38 8.14 7.63
CA ARG A 325 2.49 8.27 9.08
C ARG A 325 3.42 7.19 9.60
N TYR A 326 4.57 7.59 10.12
CA TYR A 326 5.51 6.66 10.74
C TYR A 326 4.94 6.12 12.05
N ILE A 327 5.00 4.80 12.22
CA ILE A 327 4.53 4.08 13.40
C ILE A 327 5.74 3.79 14.30
N ASP A 328 6.61 2.90 13.84
CA ASP A 328 7.88 2.52 14.45
C ASP A 328 8.73 1.73 13.44
N GLY A 329 9.94 1.32 13.85
CA GLY A 329 10.85 0.55 12.99
C GLY A 329 10.40 -0.88 12.73
N PHE A 330 9.35 -1.36 13.40
CA PHE A 330 8.80 -2.68 13.18
C PHE A 330 7.66 -2.65 12.17
N PHE A 331 6.69 -1.74 12.30
CA PHE A 331 5.52 -1.66 11.41
C PHE A 331 5.68 -0.68 10.24
N GLY A 332 6.72 0.17 10.28
CA GLY A 332 6.99 1.14 9.21
C GLY A 332 5.95 2.26 9.19
N PHE A 333 5.21 2.36 8.10
CA PHE A 333 4.28 3.46 7.84
C PHE A 333 2.83 2.98 7.63
N ASP A 334 1.87 3.76 8.15
CA ASP A 334 0.52 3.80 7.58
C ASP A 334 0.48 4.87 6.49
N GLN A 335 -0.34 4.65 5.45
CA GLN A 335 -0.55 5.62 4.39
C GLN A 335 -2.00 6.08 4.30
N TRP A 336 -2.19 7.36 4.02
CA TRP A 336 -3.50 7.89 3.66
C TRP A 336 -3.40 8.80 2.44
N PHE A 337 -4.08 8.41 1.36
CA PHE A 337 -4.22 9.18 0.14
C PHE A 337 -5.64 9.73 0.01
N LEU A 338 -5.75 11.02 -0.23
CA LEU A 338 -6.98 11.69 -0.66
C LEU A 338 -6.73 12.31 -2.02
N PHE A 339 -7.56 12.02 -3.01
CA PHE A 339 -7.43 12.62 -4.34
C PHE A 339 -8.79 12.80 -4.97
N ASP A 340 -8.95 13.79 -5.84
CA ASP A 340 -10.20 14.01 -6.54
C ASP A 340 -10.18 13.52 -7.99
N THR A 341 -11.32 13.72 -8.65
CA THR A 341 -11.56 13.29 -10.03
C THR A 341 -10.57 13.91 -11.02
N ARG A 342 -10.02 15.10 -10.75
CA ARG A 342 -9.08 15.76 -11.66
C ARG A 342 -7.70 15.12 -11.61
N TRP A 343 -7.21 14.79 -10.42
CA TRP A 343 -5.98 14.02 -10.29
C TRP A 343 -6.16 12.61 -10.87
N ALA A 344 -7.28 11.95 -10.54
CA ALA A 344 -7.57 10.61 -11.02
C ALA A 344 -7.72 10.54 -12.56
N ALA A 345 -8.26 11.59 -13.20
CA ALA A 345 -8.35 11.67 -14.64
C ALA A 345 -7.00 11.91 -15.34
N THR A 346 -6.06 12.59 -14.68
CA THR A 346 -4.67 12.74 -15.17
C THR A 346 -3.86 11.46 -15.00
N HIS A 347 -4.09 10.72 -13.91
CA HIS A 347 -3.34 9.50 -13.57
C HIS A 347 -4.26 8.27 -13.43
N PRO A 348 -5.03 7.89 -14.46
CA PRO A 348 -6.09 6.91 -14.33
C PRO A 348 -5.59 5.53 -13.92
N ASP A 349 -4.41 5.12 -14.39
CA ASP A 349 -3.85 3.81 -14.05
C ASP A 349 -3.35 3.75 -12.61
N LEU A 350 -2.67 4.81 -12.14
CA LEU A 350 -2.25 4.94 -10.74
C LEU A 350 -3.47 4.98 -9.80
N ALA A 351 -4.49 5.77 -10.15
CA ALA A 351 -5.71 5.88 -9.36
C ALA A 351 -6.42 4.53 -9.22
N ARG A 352 -6.67 3.82 -10.33
CA ARG A 352 -7.32 2.50 -10.27
C ARG A 352 -6.47 1.46 -9.55
N SER A 353 -5.15 1.46 -9.77
CA SER A 353 -4.24 0.55 -9.11
C SER A 353 -4.21 0.79 -7.60
N LEU A 354 -4.19 2.05 -7.16
CA LEU A 354 -4.23 2.43 -5.74
C LEU A 354 -5.57 2.05 -5.08
N LEU A 355 -6.71 2.31 -5.75
CA LEU A 355 -8.03 1.90 -5.26
C LEU A 355 -8.12 0.37 -5.10
N ARG A 356 -7.54 -0.39 -6.04
CA ARG A 356 -7.51 -1.86 -6.00
C ARG A 356 -6.59 -2.38 -4.90
N TYR A 357 -5.43 -1.77 -4.74
CA TYR A 357 -4.43 -2.10 -3.71
C TYR A 357 -5.00 -2.03 -2.29
N ALA A 358 -5.99 -1.15 -2.10
CA ALA A 358 -6.72 -0.96 -0.85
C ALA A 358 -7.85 -1.99 -0.63
N THR A 359 -8.03 -2.97 -1.50
CA THR A 359 -9.16 -3.92 -1.43
C THR A 359 -8.67 -5.36 -1.30
N TYR A 360 -7.63 -5.74 -2.05
CA TYR A 360 -7.16 -7.11 -2.07
C TYR A 360 -5.65 -7.17 -2.21
N TRP A 361 -5.07 -8.24 -1.67
CA TRP A 361 -3.63 -8.48 -1.72
C TRP A 361 -3.16 -8.78 -3.15
N ASP A 362 -3.86 -9.66 -3.86
CA ASP A 362 -3.48 -10.10 -5.21
C ASP A 362 -4.01 -9.12 -6.28
N PRO A 363 -3.13 -8.42 -7.01
CA PRO A 363 -3.56 -7.49 -8.06
C PRO A 363 -4.27 -8.17 -9.24
N TYR A 364 -4.14 -9.49 -9.41
CA TYR A 364 -4.74 -10.27 -10.49
C TYR A 364 -6.12 -10.84 -10.14
N ALA A 365 -6.56 -10.74 -8.89
CA ALA A 365 -7.90 -11.16 -8.51
C ALA A 365 -8.98 -10.40 -9.30
N VAL A 366 -10.04 -11.11 -9.68
CA VAL A 366 -11.16 -10.59 -10.47
C VAL A 366 -12.04 -9.70 -9.63
#